data_AF-A0A3D3IUR2-F1
#
_entry.id   AF-A0A3D3IUR2-F1
#
_cell.length_a   1.000
_cell.length_b   1.000
_cell.length_c   1.000
_cell.angle_alpha   90.00
_cell.angle_beta   90.00
_cell.angle_gamma   90.00
#
_symmetry.space_group_name_H-M   'P 1'
#
loop_
_entity.id
_entity.type
_entity.pdbx_description
1 polymer ?
#
loop_
_entity_poly.entity_id
_entity_poly.type
_entity_poly.pdbx_seq_one_letter_code
_entity_poly.pdbx_strand_id
1 'polypeptide(L)'
;GAVKITPAHDFNDYDMGKRHNLPFINILKKDGRIIDSSFDDFTFTKNKFSTENSKVRLADEPAYGKPVIDDIPEIYHGLDRFVAREKIIAQLEAEELLEKIEEHPHTVPHGDRSGVP
;
A
#
# COMPACT_ATOMS: atom_id res chain seq x y z
N GLY A 1 -12.76 16.66 10.02
CA GLY A 1 -12.78 15.19 9.90
C GLY A 1 -11.37 14.66 9.79
N ALA A 2 -11.22 13.34 9.77
CA ALA A 2 -9.95 12.65 9.52
C ALA A 2 -10.11 11.73 8.31
N VAL A 3 -9.04 11.52 7.54
CA VAL A 3 -9.04 10.69 6.33
C VAL A 3 -7.77 9.83 6.35
N LYS A 4 -7.85 8.60 5.84
CA LYS A 4 -6.68 7.75 5.62
C LYS A 4 -5.77 8.35 4.54
N ILE A 5 -4.46 8.20 4.68
CA ILE A 5 -3.46 8.67 3.71
C ILE A 5 -2.61 7.49 3.23
N THR A 6 -2.69 7.20 1.94
CA THR A 6 -2.03 6.07 1.26
C THR A 6 -1.27 6.54 0.02
N PRO A 7 -0.06 7.12 0.17
CA PRO A 7 0.63 7.83 -0.92
C PRO A 7 0.97 6.98 -2.16
N ALA A 8 1.04 5.65 -2.03
CA ALA A 8 1.31 4.76 -3.16
C ALA A 8 0.06 4.37 -3.97
N HIS A 9 -1.14 4.71 -3.50
CA HIS A 9 -2.40 4.15 -4.02
C HIS A 9 -3.47 5.18 -4.37
N ASP A 10 -3.31 6.46 -3.98
CA ASP A 10 -4.22 7.55 -4.33
C ASP A 10 -3.45 8.80 -4.75
N PHE A 11 -3.93 9.50 -5.78
CA PHE A 11 -3.25 10.68 -6.33
C PHE A 11 -3.27 11.88 -5.39
N ASN A 12 -4.36 12.09 -4.63
CA ASN A 12 -4.44 13.18 -3.66
C ASN A 12 -3.51 12.90 -2.46
N ASP A 13 -3.43 11.64 -2.04
CA ASP A 13 -2.53 11.20 -0.97
C ASP A 13 -1.06 11.29 -1.37
N TYR A 14 -0.75 11.07 -2.65
CA TYR A 14 0.62 11.15 -3.18
C TYR A 14 1.25 12.53 -2.95
N ASP A 15 0.53 13.60 -3.26
CA ASP A 15 1.00 14.98 -3.06
C ASP A 15 1.06 15.36 -1.57
N MET A 16 0.18 14.80 -0.75
CA MET A 16 0.29 14.95 0.71
C MET A 16 1.53 14.23 1.25
N GLY A 17 1.79 13.00 0.81
CA GLY A 17 2.94 12.21 1.19
C GLY A 17 4.26 12.88 0.85
N LYS A 18 4.36 13.52 -0.33
CA LYS A 18 5.54 14.31 -0.72
C LYS A 18 5.78 15.51 0.19
N ARG A 19 4.73 16.28 0.49
CA ARG A 19 4.84 17.51 1.31
C ARG A 19 5.27 17.21 2.74
N HIS A 20 4.89 16.05 3.27
CA HIS A 20 5.17 15.64 4.64
C HIS A 20 6.25 14.55 4.76
N ASN A 21 6.93 14.23 3.66
CA ASN A 21 7.99 13.22 3.60
C ASN A 21 7.59 11.85 4.17
N LEU A 22 6.37 11.41 3.84
CA LEU A 22 5.83 10.11 4.28
C LEU A 22 6.42 8.95 3.46
N PRO A 23 6.51 7.75 4.04
CA PRO A 23 6.93 6.56 3.31
C PRO A 23 5.87 6.15 2.27
N PHE A 24 6.35 5.72 1.10
CA PHE A 24 5.51 5.19 0.02
C PHE A 24 5.50 3.67 0.11
N ILE A 25 4.48 3.12 0.75
CA ILE A 25 4.31 1.68 0.98
C ILE A 25 3.34 1.14 -0.07
N ASN A 26 3.79 0.20 -0.90
CA ASN A 26 2.96 -0.48 -1.90
C ASN A 26 2.71 -1.92 -1.45
N ILE A 27 1.43 -2.31 -1.37
CA ILE A 27 1.01 -3.66 -0.97
C ILE A 27 0.50 -4.52 -2.14
N LEU A 28 0.46 -3.94 -3.35
CA LEU A 28 -0.12 -4.58 -4.54
C LEU A 28 0.95 -4.91 -5.58
N LYS A 29 0.78 -6.09 -6.19
CA LYS A 29 1.45 -6.49 -7.41
C LYS A 29 0.86 -5.74 -8.61
N LYS A 30 1.56 -5.80 -9.75
CA LYS A 30 1.13 -5.16 -11.01
C LYS A 30 -0.18 -5.72 -11.56
N ASP A 31 -0.55 -6.94 -11.19
CA ASP A 31 -1.81 -7.59 -11.57
C ASP A 31 -2.98 -7.26 -10.61
N GLY A 32 -2.74 -6.45 -9.57
CA GLY A 32 -3.74 -6.03 -8.59
C GLY A 32 -3.97 -7.04 -7.45
N ARG A 33 -3.12 -8.05 -7.32
CA ARG A 33 -3.12 -8.96 -6.16
C ARG A 33 -2.28 -8.41 -5.02
N ILE A 34 -2.55 -8.84 -3.79
CA ILE A 34 -1.72 -8.57 -2.63
C ILE A 34 -0.38 -9.29 -2.79
N ILE A 35 0.71 -8.63 -2.38
CA ILE A 35 2.06 -9.20 -2.39
C ILE A 35 2.10 -10.49 -1.54
N ASP A 36 2.73 -11.53 -2.07
CA ASP A 36 2.94 -12.84 -1.42
C ASP A 36 4.41 -13.26 -1.39
N SER A 37 5.30 -12.49 -2.02
CA SER A 37 6.72 -12.77 -2.11
C SER A 37 7.53 -11.49 -1.97
N SER A 38 8.67 -11.56 -1.28
CA SER A 38 9.60 -10.43 -1.16
C SER A 38 10.22 -10.01 -2.50
N PHE A 39 10.07 -10.82 -3.55
CA PHE A 39 10.53 -10.51 -4.90
C PHE A 39 9.59 -9.57 -5.65
N ASP A 40 8.29 -9.65 -5.35
CA ASP A 40 7.27 -8.76 -5.91
C ASP A 40 7.23 -7.40 -5.22
N ASP A 41 7.96 -7.26 -4.11
CA ASP A 41 8.12 -6.00 -3.41
C ASP A 41 9.12 -5.09 -4.15
N PHE A 42 8.59 -4.31 -5.09
CA PHE A 42 9.34 -3.25 -5.77
C PHE A 42 9.54 -2.01 -4.90
N THR A 43 9.07 -1.99 -3.65
CA THR A 43 9.48 -0.98 -2.65
C THR A 43 10.87 -1.26 -2.09
N PHE A 44 11.78 -1.65 -3.00
CA PHE A 44 13.19 -1.33 -3.01
C PHE A 44 13.43 0.20 -2.98
N THR A 45 12.72 0.93 -2.13
CA THR A 45 13.00 2.30 -1.73
C THR A 45 14.29 2.21 -0.92
N LYS A 46 15.45 2.66 -1.41
CA LYS A 46 15.66 3.97 -2.04
C LYS A 46 14.78 5.06 -1.43
N ASN A 47 14.55 5.05 -0.11
CA ASN A 47 14.33 6.30 0.62
C ASN A 47 15.69 6.98 0.87
N LYS A 48 16.36 7.34 -0.23
CA LYS A 48 17.33 8.45 -0.30
C LYS A 48 16.62 9.72 -0.79
N PHE A 49 15.44 10.01 -0.22
CA PHE A 49 14.79 11.31 -0.36
C PHE A 49 14.91 12.14 0.93
N SER A 50 15.96 11.89 1.72
CA SER A 50 16.52 12.90 2.62
C SER A 50 17.75 13.47 1.93
N THR A 51 17.52 14.57 1.23
CA THR A 51 18.57 15.49 0.80
C THR A 51 19.07 16.19 2.05
N GLU A 52 19.95 15.52 2.80
CA GLU A 52 21.02 16.11 3.62
C GLU A 52 21.75 14.97 4.33
N ASN A 53 23.07 14.90 4.10
CA ASN A 53 23.99 13.86 4.56
C ASN A 53 23.99 12.59 3.71
N SER A 54 24.62 12.75 2.55
CA SER A 54 25.62 11.83 2.00
C SER A 54 26.53 11.24 3.10
N LYS A 55 26.02 10.30 3.89
CA LYS A 55 26.81 9.29 4.57
C LYS A 55 26.53 7.98 3.87
N VAL A 56 27.52 7.55 3.09
CA VAL A 56 27.68 6.18 2.64
C VAL A 56 27.49 5.30 3.87
N ARG A 57 26.45 4.46 3.88
CA ARG A 57 26.27 3.48 4.96
C ARG A 57 27.29 2.35 4.75
N LEU A 58 27.92 1.97 5.86
CA LEU A 58 28.92 0.90 5.95
C LEU A 58 28.34 -0.43 5.47
N ALA A 59 29.21 -1.30 4.96
CA ALA A 59 28.89 -2.55 4.24
C ALA A 59 28.12 -3.62 5.06
N ASP A 60 27.90 -3.39 6.36
CA ASP A 60 27.37 -4.39 7.30
C ASP A 60 25.87 -4.27 7.58
N GLU A 61 25.22 -3.22 7.06
CA GLU A 61 23.77 -3.03 7.12
C GLU A 61 23.17 -3.38 5.76
N PRO A 62 22.19 -4.29 5.66
CA PRO A 62 21.60 -4.65 4.37
C PRO A 62 21.07 -3.37 3.70
N ALA A 63 21.46 -3.16 2.44
CA ALA A 63 21.12 -1.98 1.63
C ALA A 63 19.62 -1.80 1.36
N TYR A 64 18.79 -2.70 1.90
CA TYR A 64 17.39 -2.89 1.63
C TYR A 64 16.61 -2.70 2.93
N GLY A 65 15.57 -1.84 2.88
CA GLY A 65 14.63 -1.70 3.99
C GLY A 65 13.89 -3.01 4.27
N LYS A 66 13.18 -3.06 5.41
CA LYS A 66 12.29 -4.17 5.75
C LYS A 66 11.28 -4.38 4.61
N PRO A 67 11.11 -5.62 4.10
CA PRO A 67 10.14 -5.88 3.04
C PRO A 67 8.72 -5.74 3.60
N VAL A 68 7.82 -5.16 2.82
CA VAL A 68 6.43 -4.85 3.23
C VAL A 68 5.63 -6.12 3.52
N ILE A 69 6.01 -7.24 2.90
CA ILE A 69 5.37 -8.54 3.11
C ILE A 69 5.31 -8.97 4.58
N ASP A 70 6.34 -8.62 5.37
CA ASP A 70 6.43 -8.96 6.79
C ASP A 70 5.34 -8.27 7.63
N ASP A 71 4.79 -7.16 7.14
CA ASP A 71 3.73 -6.40 7.79
C ASP A 71 2.33 -6.80 7.29
N ILE A 72 2.25 -7.58 6.21
CA ILE A 72 0.99 -8.05 5.64
C ILE A 72 0.66 -9.44 6.22
N PRO A 73 -0.51 -9.64 6.84
CA PRO A 73 -0.92 -10.96 7.31
C PRO A 73 -0.99 -12.00 6.18
N GLU A 74 -0.47 -13.21 6.44
CA GLU A 74 -0.40 -14.31 5.47
C GLU A 74 -1.75 -14.67 4.85
N ILE A 75 -2.85 -14.47 5.59
CA ILE A 75 -4.22 -14.72 5.13
C ILE A 75 -4.63 -13.90 3.89
N TYR A 76 -3.91 -12.81 3.62
CA TYR A 76 -4.16 -11.89 2.50
C TYR A 76 -3.21 -12.07 1.33
N HIS A 77 -2.10 -12.79 1.51
CA HIS A 77 -1.07 -12.95 0.47
C HIS A 77 -1.66 -13.58 -0.80
N GLY A 78 -1.38 -12.96 -1.95
CA GLY A 78 -1.75 -13.48 -3.27
C GLY A 78 -3.25 -13.37 -3.62
N LEU A 79 -4.07 -12.86 -2.71
CA LEU A 79 -5.49 -12.60 -2.98
C LEU A 79 -5.66 -11.44 -3.95
N ASP A 80 -6.70 -11.51 -4.77
CA ASP A 80 -7.16 -10.36 -5.54
C ASP A 80 -7.65 -9.24 -4.61
N ARG A 81 -7.42 -7.98 -4.99
CA ARG A 81 -7.79 -6.81 -4.17
C ARG A 81 -9.25 -6.77 -3.72
N PHE A 82 -10.19 -7.25 -4.55
CA PHE A 82 -11.60 -7.25 -4.20
C PHE A 82 -11.93 -8.33 -3.16
N VAL A 83 -11.37 -9.53 -3.35
CA VAL A 83 -11.50 -10.64 -2.39
C VAL A 83 -10.83 -10.29 -1.07
N ALA A 84 -9.65 -9.66 -1.12
CA ALA A 84 -8.96 -9.18 0.08
C ALA A 84 -9.81 -8.15 0.83
N ARG A 85 -10.44 -7.20 0.12
CA ARG A 85 -11.32 -6.19 0.72
C ARG A 85 -12.50 -6.80 1.47
N GLU A 86 -13.18 -7.78 0.87
CA GLU A 86 -14.31 -8.46 1.52
C GLU A 86 -13.88 -9.16 2.82
N LYS A 87 -12.74 -9.85 2.80
CA LYS A 87 -12.18 -10.48 4.01
C LYS A 87 -11.78 -9.47 5.08
N ILE A 88 -11.19 -8.34 4.69
CA ILE A 88 -10.81 -7.26 5.63
C ILE A 88 -12.06 -6.70 6.31
N ILE A 89 -13.14 -6.46 5.57
CA ILE A 89 -14.41 -5.99 6.15
C ILE A 89 -14.94 -7.01 7.15
N ALA A 90 -14.96 -8.29 6.80
CA ALA A 90 -15.40 -9.36 7.71
C ALA A 90 -14.54 -9.45 8.98
N GLN A 91 -13.22 -9.24 8.87
CA GLN A 91 -12.33 -9.20 10.03
C GLN A 91 -12.59 -7.98 10.92
N LEU A 92 -12.79 -6.79 10.33
CA LEU A 92 -13.09 -5.57 11.07
C LEU A 92 -14.45 -5.66 11.80
N GLU A 93 -15.43 -6.34 11.21
CA GLU A 93 -16.70 -6.66 11.86
C GLU A 93 -16.52 -7.62 13.04
N ALA A 94 -15.72 -8.68 12.84
CA ALA A 94 -15.44 -9.67 13.89
C ALA A 94 -14.64 -9.08 15.07
N GLU A 95 -13.79 -8.09 14.82
CA GLU A 95 -12.98 -7.40 15.83
C GLU A 95 -13.68 -6.17 16.44
N GLU A 96 -14.94 -5.89 16.06
CA GLU A 96 -15.70 -4.72 16.52
C GLU A 96 -15.02 -3.37 16.20
N LEU A 97 -14.18 -3.32 15.17
CA LEU A 97 -13.46 -2.12 14.70
C LEU A 97 -14.24 -1.33 13.63
N LEU A 98 -15.38 -1.85 13.17
CA LEU A 98 -16.22 -1.23 12.16
C LEU A 98 -17.42 -0.50 12.78
N GLU A 99 -17.50 0.81 12.57
CA GLU A 99 -18.62 1.63 13.07
C GLU A 99 -19.87 1.53 12.19
N LYS A 100 -19.72 1.66 10.86
CA LYS A 100 -20.84 1.65 9.91
C LYS A 100 -20.41 1.35 8.48
N ILE A 101 -21.33 0.82 7.68
CA ILE A 101 -21.21 0.68 6.22
C ILE A 101 -22.35 1.48 5.57
N GLU A 102 -21.99 2.41 4.69
CA GLU A 102 -22.95 3.25 3.96
C GLU A 102 -22.66 3.17 2.45
N GLU A 103 -23.71 2.95 1.66
CA GLU A 103 -23.63 2.99 0.20
C GLU A 103 -23.42 4.45 -0.25
N HIS A 104 -22.39 4.66 -1.07
CA HIS A 104 -22.08 5.97 -1.62
C HIS A 104 -21.70 5.85 -3.10
N PRO A 105 -22.28 6.68 -3.97
CA PRO A 105 -21.83 6.76 -5.35
C PRO A 105 -20.43 7.36 -5.39
N HIS A 106 -19.50 6.71 -6.08
CA HIS A 106 -18.17 7.22 -6.33
C HIS A 106 -17.77 6.99 -7.79
N THR A 107 -16.96 7.89 -8.33
CA THR A 107 -16.45 7.77 -9.70
C THR A 107 -15.23 6.86 -9.71
N VAL A 108 -15.35 5.71 -10.36
CA VAL A 108 -14.23 4.78 -10.57
C VAL A 108 -13.65 4.99 -11.97
N PRO A 109 -12.37 5.33 -12.12
CA PRO A 109 -11.71 5.34 -13.42
C PRO A 109 -11.58 3.89 -13.94
N HIS A 110 -11.91 3.67 -15.20
CA HIS A 110 -11.78 2.37 -15.85
C HIS A 110 -10.77 2.45 -16.99
N GLY A 111 -10.07 1.35 -17.26
CA GLY A 111 -9.17 1.26 -18.41
C GLY A 111 -9.93 1.39 -19.73
N ASP A 112 -9.49 2.29 -20.61
CA ASP A 112 -10.15 2.63 -21.88
C ASP A 112 -10.42 1.41 -22.80
N ARG A 113 -9.50 0.43 -22.81
CA ARG A 113 -9.60 -0.76 -23.68
C ARG A 113 -10.23 -1.99 -23.04
N SER A 114 -9.96 -2.22 -21.75
CA SER A 114 -10.40 -3.42 -21.04
C SER A 114 -11.69 -3.21 -20.27
N GLY A 115 -12.05 -1.96 -19.97
CA GLY A 115 -13.17 -1.61 -19.09
C GLY A 115 -12.96 -2.07 -17.65
N VAL A 116 -11.76 -2.50 -17.28
CA VAL A 116 -11.44 -2.98 -15.92
C VAL A 116 -11.09 -1.78 -15.04
N PRO A 117 -11.63 -1.70 -13.81
CA PRO A 117 -11.28 -0.67 -12.83
C PRO A 117 -9.87 -0.83 -12.24
#